data_AF-A0A7W0TID4-F1
#
_entry.id   AF-A0A7W0TID4-F1
#
_cell.length_a   1.000
_cell.length_b   1.000
_cell.length_c   1.000
_cell.angle_alpha   90.00
_cell.angle_beta   90.00
_cell.angle_gamma   90.00
#
_symmetry.space_group_name_H-M   'P 1'
#
loop_
_entity.id
_entity.type
_entity.pdbx_description
1 polymer ?
#
loop_
_entity_poly.entity_id
_entity_poly.type
_entity_poly.pdbx_seq_one_letter_code
_entity_poly.pdbx_strand_id
1 'polypeptide(L)'
;MSDPTNTAALGTRFAEALAAKDAERLGAVLHPEIDFRGLTPNRFWEAHGRAAVLDIVLGSWFEPADELEELIAVEVNSFADREQLRFGFRGRNGDGPFLVEQQAYLADRDGCIGWMRVVCSGMRPPG
;
A
#
# COMPACT_ATOMS: atom_id res chain seq x y z
N MET A 1 10.25 17.33 14.66
CA MET A 1 11.10 16.12 14.71
C MET A 1 10.17 14.96 15.02
N SER A 2 9.74 14.23 14.00
CA SER A 2 8.94 13.02 14.20
C SER A 2 9.82 11.93 14.78
N ASP A 3 9.31 11.23 15.79
CA ASP A 3 9.97 10.11 16.47
C ASP A 3 10.15 8.95 15.47
N PRO A 4 11.38 8.44 15.24
CA PRO A 4 11.62 7.36 14.29
C PRO A 4 10.87 6.06 14.62
N THR A 5 10.34 5.93 15.85
CA THR A 5 9.55 4.78 16.30
C THR A 5 8.10 4.82 15.78
N ASN A 6 7.56 6.00 15.45
CA ASN A 6 6.15 6.15 15.04
C ASN A 6 5.92 5.82 13.56
N THR A 7 6.92 6.08 12.70
CA THR A 7 6.78 5.80 11.26
C THR A 7 6.77 4.29 11.00
N ALA A 8 7.62 3.51 11.69
CA ALA A 8 7.75 2.05 11.49
C ALA A 8 6.42 1.28 11.66
N ALA A 9 5.43 1.90 12.30
CA ALA A 9 4.07 1.40 12.44
C ALA A 9 3.15 1.73 11.24
N LEU A 10 3.35 2.85 10.53
CA LEU A 10 2.44 3.31 9.48
C LEU A 10 2.48 2.42 8.24
N GLY A 11 3.67 2.07 7.73
CA GLY A 11 3.79 1.18 6.59
C GLY A 11 3.23 -0.22 6.87
N THR A 12 3.54 -0.76 8.05
CA THR A 12 3.00 -2.06 8.50
C THR A 12 1.47 -2.03 8.60
N ARG A 13 0.90 -1.02 9.28
CA ARG A 13 -0.56 -0.84 9.39
C ARG A 13 -1.23 -0.69 8.03
N PHE A 14 -0.61 0.02 7.10
CA PHE A 14 -1.12 0.15 5.73
C PHE A 14 -1.14 -1.20 5.02
N ALA A 15 -0.04 -1.97 5.06
CA ALA A 15 0.06 -3.27 4.42
C ALA A 15 -0.96 -4.27 5.00
N GLU A 16 -1.13 -4.30 6.33
CA GLU A 16 -2.11 -5.14 7.03
C GLU A 16 -3.55 -4.75 6.68
N ALA A 17 -3.87 -3.45 6.68
CA ALA A 17 -5.21 -2.98 6.33
C ALA A 17 -5.54 -3.25 4.86
N LEU A 18 -4.57 -3.11 3.95
CA LEU A 18 -4.72 -3.45 2.55
C LEU A 18 -4.91 -4.95 2.33
N ALA A 19 -4.14 -5.79 3.03
CA ALA A 19 -4.30 -7.25 2.99
C ALA A 19 -5.74 -7.66 3.34
N ALA A 20 -6.33 -7.01 4.34
CA ALA A 20 -7.71 -7.24 4.76
C ALA A 20 -8.76 -6.56 3.88
N LYS A 21 -8.36 -5.76 2.87
CA LYS A 21 -9.22 -4.84 2.11
C LYS A 21 -10.12 -3.98 3.03
N ASP A 22 -9.60 -3.59 4.19
CA ASP A 22 -10.32 -2.85 5.23
C ASP A 22 -10.24 -1.34 4.95
N ALA A 23 -11.27 -0.81 4.30
CA ALA A 23 -11.35 0.59 3.93
C ALA A 23 -11.32 1.54 5.14
N GLU A 24 -11.85 1.13 6.30
CA GLU A 24 -11.85 1.94 7.51
C GLU A 24 -10.43 2.05 8.08
N ARG A 25 -9.73 0.92 8.23
CA ARG A 25 -8.35 0.90 8.72
C ARG A 25 -7.38 1.57 7.75
N LEU A 26 -7.58 1.40 6.45
CA LEU A 26 -6.83 2.13 5.43
C LEU A 26 -7.09 3.64 5.55
N GLY A 27 -8.36 4.03 5.70
CA GLY A 27 -8.73 5.42 5.90
C GLY A 27 -8.07 6.03 7.14
N ALA A 28 -7.97 5.28 8.23
CA ALA A 28 -7.38 5.71 9.49
C ALA A 28 -5.84 5.87 9.45
N VAL A 29 -5.14 5.25 8.49
CA VAL A 29 -3.69 5.40 8.33
C VAL A 29 -3.32 6.46 7.28
N LEU A 30 -4.24 6.83 6.39
CA LEU A 30 -4.03 7.82 5.34
C LEU A 30 -4.41 9.23 5.81
N HIS A 31 -3.54 10.22 5.58
CA HIS A 31 -3.89 11.61 5.85
C HIS A 31 -5.05 12.04 4.94
N PRO A 32 -6.02 12.87 5.40
CA PRO A 32 -7.14 13.32 4.56
C PRO A 32 -6.71 13.94 3.23
N GLU A 33 -5.56 14.60 3.23
CA GLU A 33 -4.95 15.29 2.08
C GLU A 33 -3.70 14.58 1.52
N ILE A 34 -3.59 13.25 1.63
CA ILE A 34 -2.43 12.50 1.13
C ILE A 34 -2.09 12.85 -0.33
N ASP A 35 -0.79 13.05 -0.60
CA ASP A 35 -0.24 13.08 -1.97
C ASP A 35 0.24 11.67 -2.34
N PHE A 36 -0.49 11.00 -3.23
CA PHE A 36 -0.24 9.62 -3.61
C PHE A 36 0.13 9.50 -5.09
N ARG A 37 1.17 8.71 -5.37
CA ARG A 37 1.44 8.19 -6.71
C ARG A 37 1.80 6.72 -6.67
N GLY A 38 1.25 5.97 -7.62
CA GLY A 38 1.47 4.55 -7.77
C GLY A 38 1.87 4.18 -9.20
N LEU A 39 2.72 3.18 -9.36
CA LEU A 39 3.05 2.58 -10.65
C LEU A 39 2.71 1.09 -10.62
N THR A 40 1.75 0.71 -11.46
CA THR A 40 1.47 -0.69 -11.82
C THR A 40 2.05 -0.96 -13.20
N PRO A 41 2.28 -2.23 -13.59
CA PRO A 41 3.01 -2.55 -14.83
C PRO A 41 2.55 -1.78 -16.07
N ASN A 42 1.24 -1.52 -16.19
CA ASN A 42 0.65 -0.89 -17.37
C ASN A 42 0.03 0.49 -17.09
N ARG A 43 0.15 1.03 -15.87
CA ARG A 43 -0.56 2.26 -15.48
C ARG A 43 0.13 3.03 -14.38
N PHE A 44 0.17 4.34 -14.57
CA PHE A 44 0.51 5.33 -13.56
C PHE A 44 -0.77 5.86 -12.89
N TRP A 45 -0.72 5.96 -11.58
CA TRP A 45 -1.80 6.45 -10.72
C TRP A 45 -1.35 7.73 -10.01
N GLU A 46 -2.20 8.75 -10.00
CA GLU A 46 -2.05 9.94 -9.18
C GLU A 46 -3.37 10.23 -8.47
N ALA A 47 -3.29 10.45 -7.16
CA ALA A 47 -4.43 10.80 -6.35
C ALA A 47 -4.06 11.81 -5.26
N HIS A 48 -5.01 12.70 -4.98
CA HIS A 48 -4.93 13.66 -3.91
C HIS A 48 -6.09 13.41 -2.95
N GLY A 49 -5.75 13.15 -1.70
CA GLY A 49 -6.69 12.92 -0.62
C GLY A 49 -7.13 11.47 -0.44
N ARG A 50 -7.53 11.16 0.80
CA ARG A 50 -7.79 9.81 1.30
C ARG A 50 -8.80 9.04 0.46
N ALA A 51 -9.94 9.66 0.14
CA ALA A 51 -11.02 9.00 -0.59
C ALA A 51 -10.56 8.51 -1.97
N ALA A 52 -9.85 9.37 -2.71
CA ALA A 52 -9.32 9.01 -4.03
C ALA A 52 -8.29 7.87 -3.97
N VAL A 53 -7.46 7.83 -2.91
CA VAL A 53 -6.52 6.72 -2.71
C VAL A 53 -7.27 5.42 -2.44
N LEU A 54 -8.27 5.42 -1.55
CA LEU A 54 -9.09 4.24 -1.25
C LEU A 54 -9.77 3.67 -2.50
N ASP A 55 -10.36 4.54 -3.32
CA ASP A 55 -11.02 4.16 -4.57
C ASP A 55 -10.03 3.48 -5.55
N ILE A 56 -8.80 4.00 -5.64
CA ILE A 56 -7.76 3.40 -6.49
C ILE A 56 -7.31 2.04 -5.93
N VAL A 57 -6.92 1.98 -4.65
CA VAL A 57 -6.31 0.77 -4.08
C VAL A 57 -7.30 -0.39 -3.97
N LEU A 58 -8.56 -0.13 -3.61
CA LEU A 58 -9.59 -1.16 -3.40
C LEU A 58 -10.50 -1.38 -4.62
N GLY A 59 -10.43 -0.50 -5.62
CA GLY A 59 -11.29 -0.57 -6.81
C GLY A 59 -10.54 -1.00 -8.07
N SER A 60 -9.37 -0.44 -8.34
CA SER A 60 -8.67 -0.63 -9.62
C SER A 60 -7.31 -1.30 -9.52
N TRP A 61 -6.64 -1.18 -8.39
CA TRP A 61 -5.34 -1.82 -8.20
C TRP A 61 -5.51 -3.27 -7.75
N PHE A 62 -6.37 -3.47 -6.75
CA PHE A 62 -6.92 -4.77 -6.40
C PHE A 62 -8.41 -4.70 -6.66
N GLU A 63 -8.83 -5.26 -7.79
CA GLU A 63 -10.23 -5.26 -8.19
C GLU A 63 -11.07 -5.99 -7.13
N PRO A 64 -12.38 -5.73 -7.03
CA PRO A 64 -13.25 -6.45 -6.08
C PRO A 64 -13.17 -7.97 -6.22
N ALA A 65 -12.88 -8.48 -7.41
CA ALA A 65 -12.73 -9.91 -7.70
C ALA A 65 -11.37 -10.51 -7.29
N ASP A 66 -10.36 -9.69 -6.99
CA ASP A 66 -9.07 -10.17 -6.50
C ASP A 66 -9.17 -10.53 -5.01
N GLU A 67 -8.91 -11.78 -4.65
CA GLU A 67 -8.82 -12.19 -3.25
C GLU A 67 -7.38 -12.06 -2.76
N LEU A 68 -7.16 -11.30 -1.68
CA LEU A 68 -5.87 -11.25 -0.99
C LEU A 68 -5.91 -12.24 0.18
N GLU A 69 -5.28 -13.40 -0.02
CA GLU A 69 -5.39 -14.53 0.90
C GLU A 69 -4.42 -14.43 2.07
N GLU A 70 -3.22 -13.91 1.80
CA GLU A 70 -2.15 -13.88 2.77
C GLU A 70 -1.20 -12.70 2.51
N LEU A 71 -0.83 -12.01 3.59
CA LEU A 71 0.27 -11.06 3.61
C LEU A 71 1.59 -11.80 3.83
N ILE A 72 2.35 -12.00 2.76
CA ILE A 72 3.52 -12.90 2.75
C ILE A 72 4.85 -12.18 3.05
N ALA A 73 4.86 -10.85 3.03
CA ALA A 73 6.02 -10.04 3.36
C ALA A 73 5.58 -8.67 3.87
N VAL A 74 6.24 -8.20 4.93
CA VAL A 74 6.22 -6.80 5.37
C VAL A 74 7.62 -6.48 5.91
N GLU A 75 8.33 -5.61 5.22
CA GLU A 75 9.66 -5.14 5.60
C GLU A 75 9.63 -3.62 5.62
N VAL A 76 9.99 -3.04 6.76
CA VAL A 76 9.99 -1.60 6.97
C VAL A 76 11.40 -1.15 7.36
N ASN A 77 11.91 -0.14 6.67
CA ASN A 77 13.19 0.51 6.94
C ASN A 77 13.02 2.02 6.97
N SER A 78 13.95 2.74 7.59
CA SER A 78 14.02 4.20 7.50
C SER A 78 15.09 4.65 6.52
N PHE A 79 14.83 5.73 5.80
CA PHE A 79 15.80 6.44 4.97
C PHE A 79 15.59 7.93 5.09
N ALA A 80 16.44 8.60 5.87
CA ALA A 80 16.32 10.02 6.18
C ALA A 80 14.91 10.38 6.70
N ASP A 81 14.19 11.27 6.01
CA ASP A 81 12.83 11.71 6.33
C ASP A 81 11.73 10.84 5.67
N ARG A 82 12.10 9.65 5.19
CA ARG A 82 11.19 8.68 4.58
C ARG A 82 11.24 7.35 5.30
N GLU A 83 10.12 6.66 5.22
CA GLU A 83 10.05 5.22 5.44
C GLU A 83 10.07 4.49 4.11
N GLN A 84 10.86 3.43 4.02
CA GLN A 84 10.80 2.45 2.95
C GLN A 84 9.94 1.28 3.43
N LEU A 85 8.95 0.92 2.63
CA LEU A 85 8.07 -0.21 2.88
C LEU A 85 8.17 -1.17 1.69
N ARG A 86 8.44 -2.44 1.96
CA ARG A 86 8.25 -3.54 1.01
C ARG A 86 7.21 -4.48 1.58
N PHE A 87 6.21 -4.83 0.79
CA PHE A 87 5.18 -5.76 1.21
C PHE A 87 4.67 -6.59 0.05
N GLY A 88 4.09 -7.75 0.33
CA GLY A 88 3.58 -8.62 -0.73
C GLY A 88 2.40 -9.45 -0.29
N PHE A 89 1.62 -9.89 -1.27
CA PHE A 89 0.46 -10.73 -1.08
C PHE A 89 0.57 -12.01 -1.89
N ARG A 90 0.03 -13.08 -1.33
CA ARG A 90 -0.52 -14.20 -2.10
C ARG A 90 -2.02 -13.96 -2.27
N GLY A 91 -2.52 -14.18 -3.48
CA GLY A 91 -3.92 -14.00 -3.79
C GLY A 91 -4.40 -14.88 -4.93
N ARG A 92 -5.67 -14.71 -5.31
CA ARG A 92 -6.31 -15.44 -6.41
C ARG A 92 -7.34 -14.57 -7.11
N ASN A 93 -7.47 -14.75 -8.41
CA ASN A 93 -8.54 -14.16 -9.22
C ASN A 93 -8.94 -15.10 -10.36
N GLY A 94 -9.66 -14.57 -11.36
CA GLY A 94 -10.15 -15.34 -12.52
C GLY A 94 -9.05 -16.00 -13.36
N ASP A 95 -7.82 -15.48 -13.31
CA ASP A 95 -6.66 -16.04 -14.02
C ASP A 95 -5.88 -17.07 -13.18
N GLY A 96 -6.28 -17.28 -11.92
CA GLY A 96 -5.69 -18.25 -11.00
C GLY A 96 -4.97 -17.61 -9.82
N PRO A 97 -4.12 -18.39 -9.10
CA PRO A 97 -3.34 -17.87 -7.99
C PRO A 97 -2.23 -16.95 -8.48
N PHE A 98 -1.91 -15.92 -7.68
CA PHE A 98 -0.85 -14.97 -7.97
C PHE A 98 -0.05 -14.59 -6.72
N LEU A 99 1.16 -14.09 -6.97
CA LEU A 99 1.99 -13.34 -6.03
C LEU A 99 2.14 -11.91 -6.54
N VAL A 100 2.16 -10.94 -5.63
CA VAL A 100 2.41 -9.54 -5.98
C VAL A 100 3.23 -8.88 -4.88
N GLU A 101 4.23 -8.11 -5.27
CA GLU A 101 5.06 -7.30 -4.38
C GLU A 101 4.84 -5.82 -4.67
N GLN A 102 4.88 -5.03 -3.61
CA GLN A 102 4.86 -3.58 -3.60
C GLN A 102 6.13 -3.07 -2.93
N GLN A 103 6.71 -2.03 -3.50
CA GLN A 103 7.80 -1.26 -2.90
C GLN A 103 7.40 0.20 -2.83
N ALA A 104 7.52 0.81 -1.66
CA ALA A 104 7.04 2.16 -1.40
C ALA A 104 8.02 3.00 -0.59
N TYR A 105 7.95 4.30 -0.80
CA TYR A 105 8.42 5.31 0.15
C TYR A 105 7.24 6.10 0.71
N LEU A 106 7.25 6.35 2.02
CA LEU A 106 6.19 7.01 2.78
C LEU A 106 6.77 8.20 3.56
N ALA A 107 5.95 9.20 3.84
CA ALA A 107 6.25 10.23 4.83
C ALA A 107 5.07 10.41 5.81
N ASP A 108 5.40 10.48 7.10
CA ASP A 108 4.47 10.83 8.16
C ASP A 108 4.06 12.31 8.05
N ARG A 109 2.77 12.57 8.26
CA ARG A 109 2.19 13.88 8.51
C ARG A 109 1.08 13.70 9.54
N ASP A 110 1.29 14.28 10.71
CA ASP A 110 0.34 14.27 11.83
C ASP A 110 -0.08 12.85 12.26
N GLY A 111 0.86 11.89 12.25
CA GLY A 111 0.61 10.50 12.63
C GLY A 111 -0.11 9.67 11.56
N CYS A 112 -0.19 10.19 10.33
CA CYS A 112 -0.78 9.53 9.17
C CYS A 112 0.18 9.56 7.98
N ILE A 113 -0.03 8.71 6.98
CA ILE A 113 0.71 8.77 5.71
C ILE A 113 0.24 10.01 4.94
N GLY A 114 1.09 11.03 4.90
CA GLY A 114 0.84 12.28 4.19
C GLY A 114 1.31 12.28 2.74
N TRP A 115 2.26 11.41 2.42
CA TRP A 115 2.86 11.28 1.10
C TRP A 115 3.27 9.83 0.86
N MET A 116 3.01 9.32 -0.34
CA MET A 116 3.38 7.95 -0.72
C MET A 116 3.75 7.85 -2.20
N ARG A 117 4.83 7.12 -2.48
CA ARG A 117 5.23 6.68 -3.83
C ARG A 117 5.40 5.18 -3.81
N VAL A 118 4.72 4.47 -4.68
CA VAL A 118 4.70 3.00 -4.66
C VAL A 118 4.78 2.41 -6.06
N VAL A 119 5.49 1.29 -6.19
CA VAL A 119 5.62 0.51 -7.42
C VAL A 119 5.24 -0.94 -7.17
N CYS A 120 4.54 -1.53 -8.14
CA CYS A 120 4.04 -2.89 -8.11
C CYS A 120 4.84 -3.79 -9.06
N SER A 121 5.18 -4.99 -8.61
CA SER A 121 5.77 -6.03 -9.46
C SER A 121 4.84 -6.49 -10.59
N GLY A 122 3.53 -6.21 -10.47
CA GLY A 122 2.47 -6.92 -11.18
C GLY A 122 2.17 -8.27 -10.55
N MET A 123 1.01 -8.83 -10.89
CA MET A 123 0.64 -10.20 -10.53
C MET A 123 1.55 -11.19 -11.26
N ARG A 124 2.20 -12.08 -10.52
CA ARG A 124 3.12 -13.11 -11.02
C ARG A 124 2.62 -14.49 -10.64
N PRO A 125 2.81 -15.51 -11.49
CA PRO A 125 2.44 -16.87 -11.12
C PRO A 125 3.27 -17.33 -9.90
N PRO A 126 2.68 -18.08 -8.96
CA PRO A 126 3.46 -18.80 -7.97
C PRO A 126 4.36 -19.82 -8.68
N GLY A 127 5.60 -19.96 -8.20
CA GLY A 127 6.59 -20.89 -8.75
C GLY A 127 6.27 -22.36 -8.50
#